data_AF-A0A2E9DSU3-F1
#
_entry.id   AF-A0A2E9DSU3-F1
#
_cell.length_a   1.000
_cell.length_b   1.000
_cell.length_c   1.000
_cell.angle_alpha   90.00
_cell.angle_beta   90.00
_cell.angle_gamma   90.00
#
_symmetry.space_group_name_H-M   'P 1'
#
loop_
_entity.id
_entity.type
_entity.pdbx_description
1 polymer ?
#
loop_
_entity_poly.entity_id
_entity_poly.type
_entity_poly.pdbx_seq_one_letter_code
_entity_poly.pdbx_strand_id
1 'polypeptide(L)'
;MDINSTNTLVINQLNKDLLLCGYSLQIDASPSDCRFIQKIMEFLSKERKCNLEKLTHFFYRIDLDENQINNLHDMDVEELTYLVLNRLKKKVIFRSNFK
;
A
#
# COMPACT_ATOMS: atom_id res chain seq x y z
N MET A 1 -12.36 0.76 16.99
CA MET A 1 -12.35 -0.03 15.75
C MET A 1 -11.46 -1.24 16.01
N ASP A 2 -11.92 -2.46 15.75
CA ASP A 2 -11.12 -3.68 15.93
C ASP A 2 -9.91 -3.69 14.96
N ILE A 3 -8.78 -4.28 15.37
CA ILE A 3 -7.54 -4.34 14.59
C ILE A 3 -7.77 -5.14 13.31
N ASN A 4 -8.51 -6.26 13.40
CA ASN A 4 -8.81 -7.09 12.23
C ASN A 4 -9.67 -6.33 11.22
N SER A 5 -10.67 -5.58 11.71
CA SER A 5 -11.50 -4.70 10.87
C SER A 5 -10.66 -3.63 10.17
N THR A 6 -9.69 -3.04 10.88
CA THR A 6 -8.80 -2.01 10.31
C THR A 6 -7.91 -2.59 9.21
N ASN A 7 -7.36 -3.79 9.41
CA ASN A 7 -6.52 -4.47 8.42
C ASN A 7 -7.31 -4.78 7.14
N THR A 8 -8.51 -5.36 7.26
CA THR A 8 -9.39 -5.62 6.13
C THR A 8 -9.67 -4.35 5.33
N LEU A 9 -9.95 -3.23 5.99
CA LEU A 9 -10.17 -1.94 5.32
C LEU A 9 -8.92 -1.42 4.60
N VAL A 10 -7.75 -1.56 5.21
CA VAL A 10 -6.46 -1.18 4.59
C VAL A 10 -6.19 -2.00 3.34
N ILE A 11 -6.38 -3.32 3.38
CA ILE A 11 -6.17 -4.20 2.23
C ILE A 11 -7.18 -3.91 1.10
N ASN A 12 -8.44 -3.69 1.43
CA ASN A 12 -9.43 -3.28 0.44
C ASN A 12 -9.07 -1.95 -0.22
N GLN A 13 -8.56 -0.99 0.56
CA GLN A 13 -8.10 0.28 0.02
C GLN A 13 -6.86 0.11 -0.87
N LEU A 14 -5.90 -0.74 -0.47
CA LEU A 14 -4.74 -1.09 -1.26
C LEU A 14 -5.15 -1.70 -2.61
N ASN A 15 -5.97 -2.74 -2.61
CA ASN A 15 -6.46 -3.40 -3.83
C ASN A 15 -7.14 -2.41 -4.77
N LYS A 16 -7.95 -1.50 -4.23
CA LYS A 16 -8.61 -0.44 -5.00
C LYS A 16 -7.61 0.50 -5.66
N ASP A 17 -6.65 1.02 -4.89
CA ASP A 17 -5.65 1.96 -5.41
C ASP A 17 -4.71 1.29 -6.42
N LEU A 18 -4.35 0.02 -6.19
CA LEU A 18 -3.59 -0.80 -7.15
C LEU A 18 -4.33 -0.99 -8.48
N LEU A 19 -5.61 -1.38 -8.43
CA LEU A 19 -6.44 -1.57 -9.62
C LEU A 19 -6.54 -0.28 -10.45
N LEU A 20 -6.69 0.86 -9.78
CA LEU A 20 -6.77 2.16 -10.44
C LEU A 20 -5.45 2.59 -11.09
N CYS A 21 -4.32 2.09 -10.60
CA CYS A 21 -3.01 2.24 -11.22
C CYS A 21 -2.72 1.14 -12.27
N GLY A 22 -3.71 0.29 -12.60
CA GLY A 22 -3.59 -0.75 -13.61
C GLY A 22 -2.83 -1.99 -13.14
N TYR A 23 -2.72 -2.23 -11.84
CA TYR A 23 -2.17 -3.47 -11.29
C TYR A 23 -3.27 -4.53 -11.15
N SER A 24 -2.93 -5.78 -11.47
CA SER A 24 -3.82 -6.93 -11.30
C SER A 24 -3.63 -7.65 -9.96
N LEU A 25 -2.67 -7.20 -9.12
CA LEU A 25 -2.47 -7.76 -7.80
C LEU A 25 -3.72 -7.58 -6.95
N GLN A 26 -4.22 -8.67 -6.39
CA GLN A 26 -5.23 -8.65 -5.35
C GLN A 26 -4.76 -9.45 -4.14
N ILE A 27 -4.82 -8.80 -2.98
CA ILE A 27 -4.48 -9.38 -1.70
C ILE A 27 -5.79 -9.72 -0.98
N ASP A 28 -5.88 -10.90 -0.40
CA ASP A 28 -7.05 -11.30 0.39
C ASP A 28 -7.10 -10.44 1.66
N ALA A 29 -8.25 -9.81 1.90
CA ALA A 29 -8.51 -8.96 3.06
C ALA A 29 -9.02 -9.76 4.27
N SER A 30 -9.15 -11.09 4.14
CA SER A 30 -9.53 -11.99 5.23
C SER A 30 -8.56 -11.86 6.42
N PRO A 31 -9.07 -11.77 7.67
CA PRO A 31 -8.24 -11.75 8.87
C PRO A 31 -7.32 -12.98 9.01
N SER A 32 -7.63 -14.07 8.31
CA SER A 32 -6.82 -15.30 8.32
C SER A 32 -5.60 -15.25 7.40
N ASP A 33 -5.49 -14.28 6.48
CA ASP A 33 -4.32 -14.19 5.59
C ASP A 33 -3.18 -13.41 6.29
N CYS A 34 -2.46 -14.11 7.15
CA CYS A 34 -1.30 -13.56 7.86
C CYS A 34 -0.15 -13.14 6.91
N ARG A 35 -0.21 -13.50 5.62
CA ARG A 35 0.87 -13.29 4.65
C ARG A 35 0.69 -12.04 3.79
N PHE A 36 -0.31 -11.20 4.07
CA PHE A 36 -0.55 -9.99 3.29
C PHE A 36 0.67 -9.07 3.25
N ILE A 37 1.40 -8.91 4.36
CA ILE A 37 2.61 -8.07 4.42
C ILE A 37 3.67 -8.61 3.46
N GLN A 38 3.92 -9.91 3.49
CA GLN A 38 4.88 -10.56 2.60
C GLN A 38 4.51 -10.36 1.12
N LYS A 39 3.22 -10.51 0.76
CA LYS A 39 2.75 -10.25 -0.61
C LYS A 39 2.99 -8.80 -1.05
N ILE A 40 2.81 -7.84 -0.14
CA ILE A 40 3.10 -6.42 -0.40
C ILE A 40 4.59 -6.21 -0.59
N MET A 41 5.44 -6.78 0.26
CA MET A 41 6.90 -6.68 0.14
C MET A 41 7.39 -7.26 -1.20
N GLU A 42 6.89 -8.45 -1.57
CA GLU A 42 7.23 -9.09 -2.85
C GLU A 42 6.80 -8.23 -4.04
N PHE A 43 5.59 -7.67 -4.00
CA PHE A 43 5.09 -6.74 -4.99
C PHE A 43 5.98 -5.49 -5.12
N LEU A 44 6.25 -4.80 -4.01
CA LEU A 44 7.04 -3.56 -4.01
C LEU A 44 8.47 -3.83 -4.48
N SER A 45 9.08 -4.93 -4.04
CA SER A 45 10.42 -5.34 -4.47
C SER A 45 10.48 -5.62 -5.98
N LYS A 46 9.46 -6.29 -6.53
CA LYS A 46 9.36 -6.58 -7.96
C LYS A 46 9.13 -5.32 -8.78
N GLU A 47 8.11 -4.54 -8.46
CA GLU A 47 7.75 -3.35 -9.24
C GLU A 47 8.83 -2.28 -9.18
N ARG A 48 9.54 -2.13 -8.06
CA ARG A 48 10.68 -1.21 -7.96
C ARG A 48 11.80 -1.55 -8.95
N LYS A 49 12.00 -2.83 -9.25
CA LYS A 49 13.02 -3.30 -10.20
C LYS A 49 12.55 -3.25 -11.65
N CYS A 50 11.27 -3.57 -11.88
CA CYS A 50 10.76 -3.83 -13.22
C CYS A 50 9.92 -2.69 -13.81
N ASN A 51 9.31 -1.84 -12.97
CA ASN A 51 8.34 -0.85 -13.41
C ASN A 51 8.22 0.34 -12.43
N LEU A 52 9.34 1.03 -12.21
CA LEU A 52 9.41 2.13 -11.26
C LEU A 52 8.44 3.26 -11.58
N GLU A 53 8.25 3.61 -12.85
CA GLU A 53 7.32 4.68 -13.27
C GLU A 53 5.89 4.40 -12.82
N LYS A 54 5.39 3.19 -13.10
CA LYS A 54 4.04 2.78 -12.67
C LYS A 54 3.93 2.69 -11.15
N LEU A 55 5.00 2.28 -10.49
CA LEU A 55 5.05 2.24 -9.03
C LEU A 55 5.00 3.65 -8.42
N THR A 56 5.70 4.62 -9.02
CA THR A 56 5.64 6.03 -8.65
C THR A 56 4.23 6.61 -8.85
N HIS A 57 3.53 6.26 -9.92
CA HIS A 57 2.11 6.63 -10.08
C HIS A 57 1.23 6.07 -8.96
N PHE A 58 1.48 4.84 -8.51
CA PHE A 58 0.80 4.27 -7.34
C PHE A 58 1.13 5.04 -6.06
N PHE A 59 2.37 5.48 -5.87
CA PHE A 59 2.74 6.28 -4.71
C PHE A 59 2.04 7.63 -4.66
N TYR A 60 1.92 8.33 -5.80
CA TYR A 60 1.07 9.52 -5.88
C TYR A 60 -0.40 9.23 -5.56
N ARG A 61 -0.94 8.08 -5.99
CA ARG A 61 -2.33 7.68 -5.71
C ARG A 61 -2.64 7.49 -4.22
N ILE A 62 -1.65 7.10 -3.43
CA ILE A 62 -1.76 6.93 -1.98
C ILE A 62 -1.31 8.17 -1.19
N ASP A 63 -1.16 9.31 -1.88
CA ASP A 63 -0.85 10.61 -1.29
C ASP A 63 0.52 10.63 -0.56
N LEU A 64 1.52 9.96 -1.15
CA LEU A 64 2.92 10.16 -0.76
C LEU A 64 3.43 11.50 -1.28
N ASP A 65 4.18 12.21 -0.44
CA ASP A 65 4.80 13.47 -0.82
C ASP A 65 6.04 13.25 -1.71
N GLU A 66 6.41 14.28 -2.45
CA GLU A 66 7.51 14.22 -3.42
C GLU A 66 8.85 13.91 -2.76
N ASN A 67 9.08 14.38 -1.53
CA ASN A 67 10.29 14.07 -0.77
C ASN A 67 10.37 12.56 -0.43
N GLN A 68 9.25 11.96 -0.03
CA GLN A 68 9.15 10.51 0.21
C GLN A 68 9.37 9.72 -1.07
N ILE A 69 8.85 10.19 -2.21
CA ILE A 69 9.03 9.55 -3.52
C ILE A 69 10.48 9.66 -4.00
N ASN A 70 11.13 10.81 -3.81
CA ASN A 70 12.53 10.99 -4.21
C ASN A 70 13.50 10.08 -3.45
N ASN A 71 13.13 9.68 -2.22
CA ASN A 71 13.94 8.80 -1.36
C ASN A 71 13.63 7.30 -1.53
N LEU A 72 12.80 6.89 -2.48
CA LEU A 72 12.39 5.49 -2.67
C LEU A 72 13.54 4.54 -3.04
N HIS A 73 14.58 5.08 -3.67
CA HIS A 73 15.76 4.31 -4.06
C HIS A 73 16.62 3.89 -2.87
N ASP A 74 16.64 4.72 -1.83
CA ASP A 74 17.47 4.52 -0.65
C ASP A 74 16.74 3.74 0.46
N MET A 75 15.40 3.73 0.43
CA MET A 75 14.59 2.92 1.35
C MET A 75 14.76 1.44 1.09
N ASP A 76 14.87 0.63 2.14
CA ASP A 76 14.71 -0.82 2.00
C ASP A 76 13.22 -1.19 1.75
N VAL A 77 12.96 -2.46 1.46
CA VAL A 77 11.60 -2.91 1.15
C VAL A 77 10.70 -2.93 2.38
N GLU A 78 11.25 -3.10 3.58
CA GLU A 78 10.49 -3.12 4.83
C GLU A 78 10.02 -1.71 5.18
N GLU A 79 10.91 -0.72 5.10
CA GLU A 79 10.62 0.70 5.27
C GLU A 79 9.57 1.17 4.27
N LEU A 80 9.74 0.79 2.99
CA LEU A 80 8.78 1.13 1.94
C LEU A 80 7.41 0.49 2.19
N THR A 81 7.39 -0.77 2.63
CA THR A 81 6.14 -1.47 2.97
C THR A 81 5.43 -0.80 4.14
N TYR A 82 6.19 -0.44 5.17
CA TYR A 82 5.67 0.29 6.32
C TYR A 82 5.08 1.64 5.89
N LEU A 83 5.79 2.39 5.05
CA LEU A 83 5.35 3.69 4.54
C LEU A 83 4.01 3.58 3.79
N VAL A 84 3.90 2.62 2.87
CA VAL A 84 2.66 2.33 2.12
C VAL A 84 1.51 1.99 3.07
N LEU A 85 1.71 1.05 3.98
CA LEU A 85 0.70 0.62 4.94
C LEU A 85 0.26 1.76 5.86
N ASN A 86 1.19 2.58 6.33
CA ASN A 86 0.91 3.72 7.19
C ASN A 86 0.06 4.78 6.47
N ARG A 87 0.38 5.09 5.19
CA ARG A 87 -0.42 6.03 4.39
C ARG A 87 -1.83 5.50 4.14
N LEU A 88 -1.96 4.23 3.76
CA LEU A 88 -3.27 3.59 3.57
C LEU A 88 -4.10 3.58 4.86
N LYS A 89 -3.48 3.26 6.00
CA LYS A 89 -4.12 3.29 7.31
C LYS A 89 -4.64 4.69 7.64
N LYS A 90 -3.82 5.73 7.46
CA LYS A 90 -4.24 7.13 7.65
C LYS A 90 -5.43 7.49 6.76
N LYS A 91 -5.40 7.09 5.48
CA LYS A 91 -6.48 7.33 4.51
C LYS A 91 -7.79 6.66 4.91
N VAL A 92 -7.74 5.42 5.38
CA VAL A 92 -8.91 4.68 5.87
C VAL A 92 -9.47 5.31 7.16
N ILE A 93 -8.62 5.58 8.14
CA ILE A 93 -9.04 6.18 9.43
C ILE A 93 -9.65 7.56 9.20
N PHE A 94 -9.00 8.40 8.39
CA PHE A 94 -9.53 9.72 8.06
C PHE A 94 -10.93 9.61 7.47
N ARG A 95 -11.15 8.73 6.49
CA ARG A 95 -12.48 8.50 5.90
C ARG A 95 -13.52 8.00 6.89
N SER A 96 -13.13 7.20 7.89
CA SER A 96 -14.08 6.76 8.91
C SER A 96 -14.55 7.86 9.85
N ASN A 97 -13.82 8.98 9.96
CA ASN A 97 -14.22 10.12 10.79
C ASN A 97 -15.31 11.00 10.15
N PHE A 98 -15.59 10.81 8.86
CA PHE A 98 -16.62 11.55 8.10
C PHE A 98 -17.75 10.63 7.60
N LYS A 99 -17.85 9.42 8.16
CA LYS A 99 -18.92 8.46 7.88
C LYS A 99 -19.99 8.47 8.95
#